data_AF-A0A7H0M8D7-F1
#
_entry.id   AF-A0A7H0M8D7-F1
#
_cell.length_a   1.000
_cell.length_b   1.000
_cell.length_c   1.000
_cell.angle_alpha   90.00
_cell.angle_beta   90.00
_cell.angle_gamma   90.00
#
_symmetry.space_group_name_H-M   'P 1'
#
loop_
_entity.id
_entity.type
_entity.pdbx_description
1 polymer ?
#
loop_
_entity_poly.entity_id
_entity_poly.type
_entity_poly.pdbx_seq_one_letter_code
_entity_poly.pdbx_strand_id
1 'polypeptide(L)'
;MTIDYSIDELKERFPTFEETYDGEDEPYLIYGAFGSYALDIINIFMLDEVAPQNYFYSNLREGGLNKDTIRTEAVKIFNYIDELFLKKNSDLQDILNTCLFEALMGNDYSYNLARKYFSKDTYNHYLAVTKRVI
;
A
#
# COMPACT_ATOMS: atom_id res chain seq x y z
N MET A 1 -18.95 4.23 -3.89
CA MET A 1 -18.29 3.77 -2.66
C MET A 1 -17.77 4.99 -1.93
N THR A 2 -18.10 5.16 -0.65
CA THR A 2 -17.58 6.26 0.18
C THR A 2 -16.15 5.94 0.64
N ILE A 3 -15.44 6.95 1.13
CA ILE A 3 -14.13 6.77 1.74
C ILE A 3 -14.23 5.86 2.97
N ASP A 4 -15.22 6.10 3.84
CA ASP A 4 -15.45 5.30 5.06
C ASP A 4 -15.59 3.80 4.76
N TYR A 5 -16.41 3.44 3.75
CA TYR A 5 -16.53 2.04 3.33
C TYR A 5 -15.21 1.46 2.82
N SER A 6 -14.39 2.28 2.16
CA SER A 6 -13.10 1.83 1.62
C SER A 6 -12.07 1.61 2.73
N ILE A 7 -12.19 2.35 3.84
CA ILE A 7 -11.41 2.14 5.07
C ILE A 7 -11.85 0.86 5.76
N ASP A 8 -13.15 0.63 5.93
CA ASP A 8 -13.64 -0.62 6.51
C ASP A 8 -13.15 -1.84 5.69
N GLU A 9 -13.22 -1.74 4.36
CA GLU A 9 -12.70 -2.76 3.44
C GLU A 9 -11.17 -2.94 3.57
N LEU A 10 -10.41 -1.85 3.75
CA LEU A 10 -8.96 -1.91 3.98
C LEU A 10 -8.65 -2.73 5.23
N LYS A 11 -9.30 -2.39 6.35
CA LYS A 11 -9.07 -3.02 7.65
C LYS A 11 -9.44 -4.50 7.65
N GLU A 12 -10.55 -4.86 6.99
CA GLU A 12 -10.98 -6.25 6.85
C GLU A 12 -9.99 -7.08 6.01
N ARG A 13 -9.43 -6.51 4.94
CA ARG A 13 -8.55 -7.23 4.01
C ARG A 13 -7.11 -7.35 4.48
N PHE A 14 -6.65 -6.41 5.30
CA PHE A 14 -5.29 -6.32 5.81
C PHE A 14 -5.30 -6.30 7.35
N PRO A 15 -5.69 -7.40 8.00
CA PRO A 15 -5.78 -7.47 9.46
C PRO A 15 -4.44 -7.21 10.14
N THR A 16 -3.31 -7.58 9.52
CA THR A 16 -1.99 -7.27 10.08
C THR A 16 -1.67 -5.79 10.07
N PHE A 17 -2.17 -5.04 9.08
CA PHE A 17 -2.08 -3.58 9.12
C PHE A 17 -2.96 -3.03 10.25
N GLU A 18 -4.23 -3.45 10.36
CA GLU A 18 -5.14 -2.97 11.41
C GLU A 18 -4.63 -3.28 12.83
N GLU A 19 -4.05 -4.47 13.05
CA GLU A 19 -3.49 -4.86 14.35
C GLU A 19 -2.25 -4.04 14.74
N THR A 20 -1.52 -3.52 13.75
CA THR A 20 -0.28 -2.79 13.98
C THR A 20 -0.44 -1.28 13.91
N TYR A 21 -1.50 -0.78 13.27
CA TYR A 21 -1.81 0.64 13.11
C TYR A 21 -2.17 1.30 14.44
N ASP A 22 -1.47 2.39 14.77
CA ASP A 22 -1.65 3.16 16.01
C ASP A 22 -2.06 4.63 15.79
N GLY A 23 -2.41 4.98 14.54
CA GLY A 23 -2.70 6.34 14.10
C GLY A 23 -4.15 6.81 14.29
N GLU A 24 -4.43 8.01 13.78
CA GLU A 24 -5.74 8.67 13.88
C GLU A 24 -6.76 8.16 12.84
N ASP A 25 -8.05 8.43 13.07
CA ASP A 25 -9.15 7.99 12.20
C ASP A 25 -9.37 8.88 10.95
N GLU A 26 -8.40 9.71 10.54
CA GLU A 26 -8.52 10.50 9.30
C GLU A 26 -8.14 9.66 8.06
N PRO A 27 -8.96 9.64 7.00
CA PRO A 27 -8.69 8.85 5.81
C PRO A 27 -7.29 8.99 5.18
N TYR A 28 -6.79 10.23 5.02
CA TYR A 28 -5.48 10.46 4.40
C TYR A 28 -4.34 9.92 5.25
N LEU A 29 -4.45 10.01 6.58
CA LEU A 29 -3.48 9.46 7.51
C LEU A 29 -3.48 7.93 7.49
N ILE A 30 -4.67 7.31 7.52
CA ILE A 30 -4.82 5.85 7.43
C ILE A 30 -4.19 5.34 6.13
N TYR A 31 -4.52 5.94 4.99
CA TYR A 31 -3.97 5.51 3.71
C TYR A 31 -2.48 5.85 3.55
N GLY A 32 -1.99 6.93 4.16
CA GLY A 32 -0.55 7.25 4.20
C GLY A 32 0.24 6.22 5.02
N ALA A 33 -0.30 5.81 6.17
CA ALA A 33 0.24 4.73 6.97
C ALA A 33 0.21 3.40 6.20
N PHE A 34 -0.90 3.12 5.50
CA PHE A 34 -1.00 1.92 4.67
C PHE A 34 -0.01 1.93 3.49
N GLY A 35 0.22 3.09 2.85
CA GLY A 35 1.25 3.23 1.82
C GLY A 35 2.65 2.91 2.35
N SER A 36 2.94 3.38 3.57
CA SER A 36 4.19 3.07 4.26
C SER A 36 4.28 1.58 4.64
N TYR A 37 3.20 0.99 5.11
CA TYR A 37 3.07 -0.46 5.38
C TYR A 37 3.36 -1.28 4.12
N ALA A 38 2.79 -0.86 2.98
CA ALA A 38 3.04 -1.52 1.70
C ALA A 38 4.51 -1.50 1.31
N LEU A 39 5.19 -0.37 1.47
CA LEU A 39 6.60 -0.24 1.17
C LEU A 39 7.45 -1.18 2.03
N ASP A 40 7.16 -1.27 3.32
CA ASP A 40 7.90 -2.14 4.24
C ASP A 40 7.67 -3.63 3.95
N ILE A 41 6.43 -4.03 3.62
CA ILE A 41 6.13 -5.39 3.14
C ILE A 41 6.94 -5.73 1.88
N ILE A 42 7.05 -4.80 0.92
CA ILE A 42 7.83 -4.99 -0.31
C ILE A 42 9.32 -5.13 0.00
N ASN A 43 9.86 -4.29 0.88
CA ASN A 43 11.27 -4.33 1.26
C ASN A 43 11.62 -5.63 1.99
N ILE A 44 10.78 -6.06 2.93
CA ILE A 44 10.99 -7.35 3.62
C ILE A 44 10.88 -8.50 2.62
N PHE A 45 9.92 -8.46 1.69
CA PHE A 45 9.76 -9.50 0.67
C PHE A 45 11.01 -9.67 -0.21
N MET A 46 11.61 -8.57 -0.64
CA MET A 46 12.67 -8.57 -1.65
C MET A 46 14.08 -8.65 -1.09
N LEU A 47 14.33 -8.04 0.07
CA LEU A 47 15.67 -7.91 0.65
C LEU A 47 15.87 -8.77 1.90
N ASP A 48 14.79 -9.34 2.47
CA ASP A 48 14.81 -9.91 3.83
C ASP A 48 15.40 -8.93 4.87
N GLU A 49 15.27 -7.63 4.61
CA GLU A 49 15.68 -6.58 5.53
C GLU A 49 14.60 -6.39 6.60
N VAL A 50 15.02 -5.96 7.79
CA VAL A 50 14.10 -5.47 8.81
C VAL A 50 13.80 -4.03 8.45
N ALA A 51 12.55 -3.73 8.08
CA ALA A 51 12.15 -2.34 7.91
C ALA A 51 12.37 -1.60 9.24
N PRO A 52 13.04 -0.43 9.24
CA PRO A 52 13.16 0.38 10.45
C PRO A 52 11.75 0.72 10.95
N GLN A 53 11.57 0.72 12.28
CA GLN A 53 10.27 0.95 12.91
C GLN A 53 9.59 2.19 12.33
N ASN A 54 8.41 1.99 11.74
CA ASN A 54 7.61 3.06 11.22
C ASN A 54 6.88 3.78 12.37
N TYR A 55 6.66 5.09 12.25
CA TYR A 55 5.97 5.85 13.30
C TYR A 55 4.48 5.48 13.39
N PHE A 56 3.89 4.98 12.29
CA PHE A 56 2.45 4.75 12.17
C PHE A 56 2.00 3.31 12.43
N TYR A 57 2.94 2.39 12.68
CA TYR A 57 2.62 1.02 13.05
C TYR A 57 3.78 0.29 13.73
N SER A 58 3.44 -0.70 14.55
CA SER A 58 4.41 -1.53 15.29
C SER A 58 5.20 -2.51 14.40
N ASN A 59 6.28 -3.11 14.94
CA ASN A 59 7.24 -3.92 14.17
C ASN A 59 6.61 -5.16 13.50
N LEU A 60 6.57 -5.17 12.17
CA LEU A 60 5.95 -6.22 11.35
C LEU A 60 6.53 -7.63 11.56
N ARG A 61 7.81 -7.75 11.95
CA ARG A 61 8.44 -9.06 12.21
C ARG A 61 8.11 -9.62 13.60
N GLU A 62 7.82 -8.77 14.58
CA GLU A 62 7.37 -9.22 15.90
C GLU A 62 5.96 -9.80 15.84
N GLY A 63 5.15 -9.38 14.84
CA GLY A 63 3.83 -9.92 14.53
C GLY A 63 3.82 -11.31 13.87
N GLY A 64 4.97 -11.96 13.64
CA GLY A 64 5.03 -13.35 13.17
C GLY A 64 4.83 -13.57 11.66
N LEU A 65 4.96 -12.52 10.84
CA LEU A 65 4.92 -12.65 9.38
C LEU A 65 6.14 -13.43 8.87
N ASN A 66 5.92 -14.67 8.41
CA ASN A 66 6.93 -15.45 7.70
C ASN A 66 6.99 -15.07 6.21
N LYS A 67 8.04 -15.50 5.50
CA LYS A 67 8.30 -15.12 4.10
C LYS A 67 7.15 -15.42 3.13
N ASP A 68 6.42 -16.52 3.34
CA ASP A 68 5.28 -16.89 2.49
C ASP A 68 4.07 -15.98 2.75
N THR A 69 3.84 -15.60 4.02
CA THR A 69 2.82 -14.63 4.39
C THR A 69 3.13 -13.25 3.79
N ILE A 70 4.38 -12.80 3.86
CA ILE A 70 4.81 -11.50 3.32
C ILE A 70 4.62 -11.43 1.81
N ARG A 71 4.96 -12.50 1.09
CA ARG A 71 4.72 -12.58 -0.36
C ARG A 71 3.24 -12.47 -0.68
N THR A 72 2.40 -13.17 0.07
CA THR A 72 0.95 -13.15 -0.14
C THR A 72 0.39 -11.76 0.12
N GLU A 73 0.87 -11.09 1.16
CA GLU A 73 0.45 -9.75 1.54
C GLU A 73 0.86 -8.72 0.48
N ALA A 74 2.09 -8.79 -0.04
CA ALA A 74 2.53 -7.95 -1.15
C ALA A 74 1.58 -8.07 -2.36
N VAL A 75 1.23 -9.30 -2.77
CA VAL A 75 0.29 -9.49 -3.91
C VAL A 75 -1.08 -8.91 -3.61
N LYS A 76 -1.61 -9.14 -2.40
CA LYS A 76 -2.91 -8.59 -1.98
C LYS A 76 -2.92 -7.06 -2.05
N ILE A 77 -1.85 -6.40 -1.62
CA ILE A 77 -1.72 -4.94 -1.66
C ILE A 77 -1.87 -4.42 -3.09
N PHE A 78 -1.09 -4.96 -4.04
CA PHE A 78 -1.16 -4.48 -5.42
C PHE A 78 -2.53 -4.75 -6.06
N ASN A 79 -3.15 -5.89 -5.78
CA ASN A 79 -4.51 -6.16 -6.26
C ASN A 79 -5.53 -5.20 -5.66
N TYR A 80 -5.43 -4.89 -4.37
CA TYR A 80 -6.31 -3.93 -3.71
C TYR A 80 -6.18 -2.52 -4.30
N ILE A 81 -4.94 -2.06 -4.54
CA ILE A 81 -4.69 -0.74 -5.16
C ILE A 81 -5.26 -0.69 -6.59
N ASP A 82 -5.11 -1.77 -7.38
CA ASP A 82 -5.69 -1.87 -8.72
C ASP A 82 -7.23 -1.80 -8.67
N GLU A 83 -7.85 -2.56 -7.77
CA GLU A 83 -9.29 -2.55 -7.55
C GLU A 83 -9.80 -1.17 -7.12
N LEU A 84 -9.10 -0.50 -6.20
CA LEU A 84 -9.42 0.87 -5.78
C LEU A 84 -9.39 1.84 -6.97
N PHE A 85 -8.37 1.77 -7.81
CA PHE A 85 -8.24 2.65 -8.97
C PHE A 85 -9.38 2.42 -9.97
N LEU A 86 -9.70 1.15 -10.25
CA LEU A 86 -10.74 0.76 -11.21
C LEU A 86 -12.17 1.12 -10.76
N LYS A 87 -12.39 1.42 -9.47
CA LYS A 87 -13.68 1.96 -8.98
C LYS A 87 -13.99 3.35 -9.52
N LYS A 88 -13.02 4.07 -10.12
CA LYS A 88 -13.19 5.40 -10.76
C LYS A 88 -13.89 6.44 -9.87
N ASN A 89 -13.63 6.41 -8.57
CA ASN A 89 -14.07 7.43 -7.64
C ASN A 89 -12.98 8.51 -7.53
N SER A 90 -13.33 9.80 -7.71
CA SER A 90 -12.39 10.92 -7.68
C SER A 90 -11.64 11.05 -6.36
N ASP A 91 -12.34 10.86 -5.24
CA ASP A 91 -11.78 11.07 -3.91
C ASP A 91 -10.82 9.93 -3.55
N LEU A 92 -11.17 8.70 -3.93
CA LEU A 92 -10.26 7.55 -3.81
C LEU A 92 -9.06 7.67 -4.76
N GLN A 93 -9.25 8.26 -5.94
CA GLN A 93 -8.13 8.53 -6.85
C GLN A 93 -7.15 9.55 -6.27
N ASP A 94 -7.63 10.56 -5.56
CA ASP A 94 -6.75 11.51 -4.88
C ASP A 94 -5.94 10.84 -3.77
N ILE A 95 -6.61 10.03 -2.93
CA ILE A 95 -5.95 9.19 -1.92
C ILE A 95 -4.92 8.25 -2.55
N LEU A 96 -5.27 7.56 -3.64
CA LEU A 96 -4.34 6.67 -4.35
C LEU A 96 -3.09 7.41 -4.81
N ASN A 97 -3.26 8.61 -5.38
CA ASN A 97 -2.14 9.40 -5.86
C ASN A 97 -1.24 9.85 -4.70
N THR A 98 -1.83 10.50 -3.70
CA THR A 98 -1.12 11.20 -2.62
C THR A 98 -0.57 10.25 -1.55
N CYS A 99 -1.26 9.15 -1.24
CA CYS A 99 -0.88 8.28 -0.13
C CYS A 99 -0.21 6.98 -0.58
N LEU A 100 -0.65 6.39 -1.71
CA LEU A 100 -0.23 5.05 -2.11
C LEU A 100 0.82 5.08 -3.23
N PHE A 101 0.55 5.79 -4.33
CA PHE A 101 1.49 5.87 -5.44
C PHE A 101 2.74 6.67 -5.08
N GLU A 102 2.60 7.75 -4.31
CA GLU A 102 3.75 8.49 -3.76
C GLU A 102 4.60 7.62 -2.82
N ALA A 103 3.98 6.83 -1.93
CA ALA A 103 4.75 5.94 -1.03
C ALA A 103 5.52 4.85 -1.80
N LEU A 104 4.98 4.36 -2.91
CA LEU A 104 5.62 3.36 -3.77
C LEU A 104 6.69 3.94 -4.71
N MET A 105 6.70 5.26 -4.88
CA MET A 105 7.58 5.96 -5.80
C MET A 105 9.06 5.81 -5.41
N GLY A 106 9.93 5.72 -6.41
CA GLY A 106 11.38 5.65 -6.21
C GLY A 106 11.89 4.29 -5.72
N ASN A 107 11.01 3.33 -5.43
CA ASN A 107 11.38 1.96 -5.09
C ASN A 107 11.31 1.05 -6.34
N ASP A 108 12.45 0.53 -6.77
CA ASP A 108 12.55 -0.33 -7.97
C ASP A 108 11.72 -1.62 -7.85
N TYR A 109 11.58 -2.16 -6.64
CA TYR A 109 10.76 -3.34 -6.40
C TYR A 109 9.28 -3.04 -6.55
N SER A 110 8.82 -1.89 -6.03
CA SER A 110 7.47 -1.40 -6.23
C SER A 110 7.14 -1.25 -7.71
N TYR A 111 8.04 -0.72 -8.54
CA TYR A 111 7.85 -0.64 -9.99
C TYR A 111 7.71 -2.03 -10.65
N ASN A 112 8.53 -2.99 -10.25
CA ASN A 112 8.49 -4.36 -10.79
C ASN A 112 7.20 -5.08 -10.41
N LEU A 113 6.74 -4.93 -9.16
CA LEU A 113 5.49 -5.50 -8.67
C LEU A 113 4.28 -4.79 -9.30
N ALA A 114 4.30 -3.47 -9.42
CA ALA A 114 3.28 -2.69 -10.11
C ALA A 114 3.10 -3.18 -11.55
N ARG A 115 4.20 -3.33 -12.31
CA ARG A 115 4.16 -3.84 -13.69
C ARG A 115 3.57 -5.25 -13.79
N LYS A 116 3.74 -6.06 -12.74
CA LYS A 116 3.29 -7.46 -12.73
C LYS A 116 1.83 -7.61 -12.33
N TYR A 117 1.36 -6.80 -11.39
CA TYR A 117 0.07 -7.00 -10.72
C TYR A 117 -0.98 -5.96 -11.05
N PHE A 118 -0.61 -4.72 -11.41
CA PHE A 118 -1.59 -3.74 -11.85
C PHE A 118 -2.13 -4.06 -13.24
N SER A 119 -3.39 -3.74 -13.45
CA SER A 119 -3.95 -3.64 -14.79
C SER A 119 -3.19 -2.59 -15.61
N LYS A 120 -3.31 -2.70 -16.94
CA LYS A 120 -2.63 -1.79 -17.87
C LYS A 120 -2.98 -0.31 -17.59
N ASP A 121 -4.24 -0.03 -17.26
CA ASP A 121 -4.72 1.34 -17.04
C ASP A 121 -4.16 1.91 -15.73
N THR A 122 -4.24 1.15 -14.63
CA THR A 122 -3.66 1.53 -13.34
C THR A 122 -2.15 1.72 -13.45
N TYR A 123 -1.44 0.80 -14.11
CA TYR A 123 0.01 0.91 -14.28
C TYR A 123 0.41 2.15 -15.07
N ASN A 124 -0.29 2.47 -16.17
CA ASN A 124 0.00 3.66 -16.97
C ASN A 124 -0.26 4.95 -16.17
N HIS A 125 -1.32 4.98 -15.36
CA HIS A 125 -1.62 6.11 -14.48
C HIS A 125 -0.56 6.24 -13.38
N TYR A 126 -0.21 5.14 -12.71
CA TYR A 126 0.87 5.08 -11.73
C TYR A 126 2.18 5.66 -12.29
N LEU A 127 2.59 5.24 -13.50
CA LEU A 127 3.77 5.80 -14.18
C LEU A 127 3.64 7.29 -14.50
N ALA A 128 2.44 7.79 -14.80
CA ALA A 128 2.24 9.20 -15.11
C ALA A 128 2.35 10.08 -13.86
N VAL A 129 1.82 9.62 -12.72
CA VAL A 129 1.86 10.32 -11.44
C VAL A 129 3.27 10.31 -10.86
N THR A 130 3.90 9.14 -10.80
CA THR A 130 5.26 8.99 -10.20
C THR A 130 6.38 9.62 -11.01
N LYS A 131 6.18 9.92 -12.30
CA LYS A 131 7.14 10.69 -13.11
C LYS A 131 7.17 12.19 -12.81
N ARG A 132 6.12 12.73 -12.17
CA ARG A 132 5.97 14.18 -11.97
C ARG A 132 6.73 14.73 -10.76
N VAL A 133 7.26 13.86 -9.90
CA VAL A 133 8.08 14.27 -8.76
C VAL A 133 9.54 14.22 -9.19
N ILE A 134 10.07 15.37 -9.64
CA ILE A 134 11.49 15.64 -9.93
C ILE A 134 11.97 16.70 -8.95
#